data_AF-D2XTX6-F1
#
_entry.id   AF-D2XTX6-F1
#
_cell.length_a   1.000
_cell.length_b   1.000
_cell.length_c   1.000
_cell.angle_alpha   90.00
_cell.angle_beta   90.00
_cell.angle_gamma   90.00
#
_symmetry.space_group_name_H-M   'P 1'
#
loop_
_entity.id
_entity.type
_entity.pdbx_description
1 polymer ?
#
loop_
_entity_poly.entity_id
_entity_poly.type
_entity_poly.pdbx_seq_one_letter_code
_entity_poly.pdbx_strand_id
1 'polypeptide(L)'
;LAELGELVTKPHANVIKLPNISASIPQLVEAITELQTQGYDIPDFPQDPKTDEEKSVRAIYAKVLGSAVNPVLREGNSDRRVAAPVKAYAQKNPHSMGDWLADSKSHVAHMSEGDFYGSEKSVIIDSDDTLRIEHVDQDGNVTVLRDGLAVIAG
;
A
#
# COMPACT_ATOMS: atom_id res chain seq x y z
N LEU A 1 -11.20 11.87 1.80
CA LEU A 1 -10.16 11.07 2.50
C LEU A 1 -9.31 11.94 3.44
N ALA A 2 -8.78 13.08 2.97
CA ALA A 2 -8.00 14.00 3.79
C ALA A 2 -8.69 14.40 5.12
N GLU A 3 -9.98 14.77 5.07
CA GLU A 3 -10.78 15.08 6.27
C GLU A 3 -10.80 13.93 7.31
N LEU A 4 -10.89 12.67 6.85
CA LEU A 4 -10.81 11.52 7.75
C LEU A 4 -9.39 11.34 8.32
N GLY A 5 -8.35 11.64 7.53
CA GLY A 5 -6.97 11.65 8.00
C GLY A 5 -6.76 12.65 9.13
N GLU A 6 -7.31 13.86 9.00
CA GLU A 6 -7.29 14.83 10.09
C GLU A 6 -8.09 14.36 11.30
N LEU A 7 -9.28 13.78 11.08
CA LEU A 7 -10.14 13.29 12.15
C LEU A 7 -9.46 12.20 12.98
N VAL A 8 -8.82 11.20 12.37
CA VAL A 8 -8.24 10.05 13.10
C VAL A 8 -7.07 10.43 14.01
N THR A 9 -6.49 11.62 13.85
CA THR A 9 -5.49 12.17 14.78
C THR A 9 -6.11 12.82 16.02
N LYS A 10 -7.45 12.97 16.08
CA LYS A 10 -8.14 13.63 17.20
C LYS A 10 -8.58 12.60 18.25
N PRO A 11 -8.54 12.94 19.55
CA PRO A 11 -8.95 12.02 20.63
C PRO A 11 -10.41 11.55 20.56
N HIS A 12 -11.29 12.32 19.92
CA HIS A 12 -12.71 11.99 19.80
C HIS A 12 -13.04 11.21 18.51
N ALA A 13 -12.03 10.81 17.73
CA ALA A 13 -12.23 10.05 16.51
C ALA A 13 -12.93 8.72 16.81
N ASN A 14 -14.04 8.46 16.11
CA ASN A 14 -14.73 7.18 16.14
C ASN A 14 -15.10 6.80 14.70
N VAL A 15 -14.33 5.87 14.13
CA VAL A 15 -14.45 5.49 12.72
C VAL A 15 -14.69 3.99 12.61
N ILE A 16 -15.80 3.60 12.01
CA ILE A 16 -16.07 2.21 11.61
C ILE A 16 -15.74 2.08 10.13
N LYS A 17 -14.60 1.44 9.84
CA LYS A 17 -14.09 1.28 8.48
C LYS A 17 -14.52 -0.06 7.88
N LEU A 18 -15.36 -0.02 6.85
CA LEU A 18 -15.71 -1.19 6.03
C LEU A 18 -14.61 -1.48 5.00
N PRO A 19 -14.52 -2.70 4.43
CA PRO A 19 -13.64 -2.98 3.30
C PRO A 19 -13.85 -2.02 2.12
N ASN A 20 -12.78 -1.67 1.41
CA ASN A 20 -12.82 -0.84 0.19
C ASN A 20 -11.88 -1.41 -0.88
N ILE A 21 -12.04 -0.96 -2.13
CA ILE A 21 -11.17 -1.32 -3.24
C ILE A 21 -9.80 -0.64 -3.06
N SER A 22 -8.73 -1.44 -3.13
CA SER A 22 -7.38 -0.94 -3.41
C SER A 22 -7.16 -1.11 -4.91
N ALA A 23 -7.34 -0.03 -5.69
CA ALA A 23 -7.57 -0.14 -7.13
C ALA A 23 -6.33 -0.64 -7.88
N SER A 24 -6.53 -1.66 -8.71
CA SER A 24 -5.60 -2.01 -9.79
C SER A 24 -5.75 -1.05 -10.97
N ILE A 25 -4.79 -1.06 -11.91
CA ILE A 25 -4.87 -0.21 -13.10
C ILE A 25 -6.16 -0.48 -13.91
N PRO A 26 -6.56 -1.73 -14.21
CA PRO A 26 -7.80 -1.98 -14.93
C PRO A 26 -9.04 -1.41 -14.22
N GLN A 27 -9.13 -1.56 -12.90
CA GLN A 27 -10.25 -1.03 -12.11
C GLN A 27 -10.27 0.50 -12.11
N LEU A 28 -9.11 1.14 -12.07
CA LEU A 28 -9.02 2.60 -12.19
C LEU A 28 -9.54 3.07 -13.55
N VAL A 29 -9.09 2.44 -14.64
CA VAL A 29 -9.51 2.81 -16.00
C VAL A 29 -11.02 2.63 -16.18
N GLU A 30 -11.58 1.51 -15.70
CA GLU A 30 -13.02 1.26 -15.74
C GLU A 30 -13.81 2.34 -14.99
N ALA A 31 -13.37 2.69 -13.78
CA ALA A 31 -14.01 3.75 -12.99
C ALA A 31 -13.91 5.13 -13.67
N ILE A 32 -12.79 5.45 -14.32
CA ILE A 32 -12.63 6.69 -15.10
C ILE A 32 -13.64 6.71 -16.25
N THR A 33 -13.72 5.64 -17.04
CA THR A 33 -14.66 5.53 -18.17
C THR A 33 -16.12 5.62 -17.72
N GLU A 34 -16.47 4.98 -16.60
CA GLU A 34 -17.82 5.06 -16.03
C GLU A 34 -18.17 6.52 -15.63
N LEU A 35 -17.26 7.22 -14.96
CA LEU A 35 -17.46 8.62 -14.57
C LEU A 35 -17.54 9.54 -15.79
N GLN A 36 -16.68 9.37 -16.79
CA GLN A 36 -16.76 10.14 -18.03
C GLN A 36 -18.11 9.95 -18.73
N THR A 37 -18.64 8.72 -18.76
CA THR A 37 -19.97 8.41 -19.31
C THR A 37 -21.09 9.13 -18.56
N GLN A 38 -20.90 9.40 -17.27
CA GLN A 38 -21.84 10.17 -16.44
C GLN A 38 -21.66 11.70 -16.56
N GLY A 39 -20.74 12.17 -17.40
CA GLY A 39 -20.52 13.59 -17.67
C GLY A 39 -19.46 14.26 -16.78
N TYR A 40 -18.65 13.48 -16.05
CA TYR A 40 -17.51 14.03 -15.31
C TYR A 40 -16.32 14.27 -16.24
N ASP A 41 -15.87 15.52 -16.33
CA ASP A 41 -14.72 15.93 -17.15
C ASP A 41 -13.39 15.62 -16.43
N ILE A 42 -13.01 14.33 -16.42
CA ILE A 42 -11.74 13.84 -15.87
C ILE A 42 -10.88 13.21 -16.97
N PRO A 43 -9.54 13.39 -16.94
CA PRO A 43 -8.66 12.89 -17.99
C PRO A 43 -8.54 11.36 -17.95
N ASP A 44 -8.25 10.76 -19.09
CA ASP A 44 -7.87 9.34 -19.17
C ASP A 44 -6.60 9.05 -18.37
N PHE A 45 -6.40 7.78 -17.99
CA PHE A 45 -5.17 7.34 -17.36
C PHE A 45 -4.09 7.02 -18.40
N PRO A 46 -2.98 7.79 -18.50
CA PRO A 46 -1.92 7.52 -19.46
C PRO A 46 -1.01 6.40 -18.94
N GLN A 47 -1.11 5.21 -19.54
CA GLN A 47 -0.30 4.05 -19.14
C GLN A 47 1.20 4.25 -19.42
N ASP A 48 1.52 4.88 -20.55
CA ASP A 48 2.89 5.15 -21.01
C ASP A 48 3.04 6.65 -21.37
N PRO A 49 3.17 7.53 -20.36
CA PRO A 49 3.13 8.99 -20.55
C PRO A 49 4.37 9.48 -21.32
N LYS A 50 4.16 10.27 -22.36
CA LYS A 50 5.18 10.88 -23.22
C LYS A 50 5.34 12.37 -22.97
N THR A 51 4.28 13.06 -22.56
CA THR A 51 4.33 14.50 -22.27
C THR A 51 4.39 14.78 -20.77
N ASP A 52 4.77 16.00 -20.40
CA ASP A 52 4.80 16.41 -18.99
C ASP A 52 3.40 16.53 -18.41
N GLU A 53 2.41 16.87 -19.23
CA GLU A 53 0.99 16.83 -18.86
C GLU A 53 0.55 15.41 -18.53
N GLU A 54 0.87 14.43 -19.38
CA GLU A 54 0.54 13.02 -19.14
C GLU A 54 1.24 12.47 -17.89
N LYS A 55 2.51 12.84 -17.67
CA LYS A 55 3.23 12.48 -16.43
C LYS A 55 2.54 13.07 -15.19
N SER A 56 2.09 14.32 -15.28
CA SER A 56 1.36 14.99 -14.20
C SER A 56 0.02 14.30 -13.89
N VAL A 57 -0.76 13.99 -14.92
CA VAL A 57 -2.02 13.23 -14.79
C VAL A 57 -1.76 11.85 -14.17
N ARG A 58 -0.75 11.12 -14.64
CA ARG A 58 -0.38 9.82 -14.07
C ARG A 58 0.01 9.93 -12.61
N ALA A 59 0.75 10.98 -12.23
CA ALA A 59 1.17 11.22 -10.85
C ALA A 59 -0.02 11.52 -9.93
N ILE A 60 -1.07 12.18 -10.42
CA ILE A 60 -2.32 12.39 -9.67
C ILE A 60 -3.02 11.05 -9.45
N TYR A 61 -3.20 10.25 -10.50
CA TYR A 61 -3.84 8.94 -10.39
C TYR A 61 -3.03 7.94 -9.56
N ALA A 62 -1.70 8.04 -9.54
CA ALA A 62 -0.84 7.22 -8.69
C ALA A 62 -1.18 7.37 -7.19
N LYS A 63 -1.72 8.52 -6.77
CA LYS A 63 -2.14 8.75 -5.37
C LYS A 63 -3.42 8.01 -4.98
N VAL A 64 -4.23 7.57 -5.95
CA VAL A 64 -5.48 6.84 -5.72
C VAL A 64 -5.40 5.36 -6.12
N LEU A 65 -4.27 4.93 -6.70
CA LEU A 65 -3.97 3.53 -6.99
C LEU A 65 -3.57 2.75 -5.72
N GLY A 66 -3.86 1.46 -5.72
CA GLY A 66 -3.47 0.56 -4.65
C GLY A 66 -4.07 0.93 -3.29
N SER A 67 -3.31 0.70 -2.22
CA SER A 67 -3.80 0.91 -0.85
C SER A 67 -3.68 2.37 -0.41
N ALA A 68 -4.48 3.26 -1.00
CA ALA A 68 -4.46 4.70 -0.69
C ALA A 68 -5.16 5.06 0.64
N VAL A 69 -6.16 4.27 1.05
CA VAL A 69 -7.00 4.60 2.23
C VAL A 69 -6.35 4.16 3.55
N ASN A 70 -5.80 2.95 3.61
CA ASN A 70 -5.29 2.40 4.87
C ASN A 70 -4.12 3.21 5.47
N PRO A 71 -3.14 3.69 4.70
CA PRO A 71 -2.06 4.52 5.24
C PRO A 71 -2.54 5.83 5.87
N VAL A 72 -3.68 6.36 5.44
CA VAL A 72 -4.25 7.60 5.99
C VAL A 72 -5.06 7.36 7.27
N LEU A 73 -5.73 6.20 7.39
CA LEU A 73 -6.64 5.94 8.51
C LEU A 73 -5.98 5.21 9.69
N ARG A 74 -4.82 4.59 9.49
CA ARG A 74 -4.16 3.73 10.49
C ARG A 74 -3.13 4.52 11.31
N GLU A 75 -3.59 5.54 12.01
CA GLU A 75 -2.81 6.32 12.98
C GLU A 75 -2.68 5.59 14.33
N GLY A 76 -2.22 4.33 14.27
CA GLY A 76 -2.09 3.44 15.43
C GLY A 76 -1.77 2.01 15.05
N ASN A 77 -1.57 1.16 16.06
CA ASN A 77 -1.26 -0.25 15.89
C ASN A 77 -2.52 -1.12 15.72
N SER A 78 -2.33 -2.40 15.39
CA SER A 78 -3.44 -3.34 15.15
C SER A 78 -3.71 -4.23 16.36
N ASP A 79 -4.95 -4.21 16.87
CA ASP A 79 -5.53 -5.31 17.68
C ASP A 79 -6.48 -6.12 16.78
N ARG A 80 -6.05 -7.35 16.41
CA ARG A 80 -6.83 -8.23 15.53
C ARG A 80 -7.01 -9.59 16.19
N ARG A 81 -8.28 -9.95 16.45
CA ARG A 81 -8.67 -11.19 17.11
C ARG A 81 -10.04 -11.69 16.65
N VAL A 82 -10.29 -12.99 16.80
CA VAL A 82 -11.61 -13.57 16.57
C VAL A 82 -12.53 -13.27 17.76
N ALA A 83 -13.78 -12.88 17.50
CA ALA A 83 -14.77 -12.69 18.56
C ALA A 83 -15.19 -14.04 19.17
N ALA A 84 -15.35 -14.10 20.50
CA ALA A 84 -15.69 -15.33 21.21
C ALA A 84 -16.98 -16.03 20.69
N PRO A 85 -18.08 -15.32 20.37
CA PRO A 85 -19.26 -15.95 19.78
C PRO A 85 -18.99 -16.58 18.41
N VAL A 86 -18.15 -15.95 17.57
CA VAL A 86 -17.76 -16.48 16.26
C VAL A 86 -16.94 -17.77 16.43
N LYS A 87 -16.01 -17.79 17.41
CA LYS A 87 -15.24 -19.00 17.73
C LYS A 87 -16.12 -20.14 18.23
N ALA A 88 -17.05 -19.86 19.15
CA ALA A 88 -18.00 -20.85 19.67
C ALA A 88 -18.92 -21.39 18.58
N TYR A 89 -19.37 -20.53 17.65
CA TYR A 89 -20.14 -20.95 16.47
C TYR A 89 -19.33 -21.89 15.58
N ALA A 90 -18.08 -21.56 15.26
CA ALA A 90 -17.21 -22.40 14.44
C ALA A 90 -16.89 -23.77 15.08
N GLN A 91 -16.84 -23.85 16.42
CA GLN A 91 -16.69 -25.14 17.13
C GLN A 91 -17.95 -26.02 17.02
N LYS A 92 -19.14 -25.41 17.05
CA LYS A 92 -20.42 -26.12 16.91
C LYS A 92 -20.77 -26.45 15.45
N ASN A 93 -20.25 -25.65 14.52
CA ASN A 93 -20.49 -25.77 13.08
C ASN A 93 -19.13 -25.78 12.36
N PRO A 94 -18.34 -26.87 12.47
CA PRO A 94 -17.05 -26.96 11.83
C PRO A 94 -17.22 -26.86 10.31
N HIS A 95 -16.45 -25.97 9.68
CA HIS A 95 -16.36 -25.91 8.23
C HIS A 95 -15.48 -27.06 7.72
N SER A 96 -15.58 -27.37 6.44
CA SER A 96 -14.74 -28.38 5.81
C SER A 96 -13.27 -28.01 5.93
N MET A 97 -12.46 -28.97 6.36
CA MET A 97 -11.01 -28.91 6.37
C MET A 97 -10.51 -30.08 5.52
N GLY A 98 -9.71 -29.79 4.49
CA GLY A 98 -9.14 -30.83 3.65
C GLY A 98 -8.13 -31.67 4.43
N ASP A 99 -8.11 -32.98 4.17
CA ASP A 99 -7.14 -33.88 4.78
C ASP A 99 -5.71 -33.52 4.34
N TRP A 100 -4.80 -33.52 5.31
CA TRP A 100 -3.38 -33.39 5.04
C TRP A 100 -2.76 -34.78 4.87
N LEU A 101 -2.32 -35.07 3.65
CA LEU A 101 -1.63 -36.32 3.35
C LEU A 101 -0.14 -36.20 3.66
N ALA A 102 0.41 -37.25 4.27
CA ALA A 102 1.83 -37.30 4.62
C ALA A 102 2.76 -37.29 3.39
N ASP A 103 2.25 -37.64 2.21
CA ASP A 103 2.95 -37.63 0.93
C ASP A 103 2.67 -36.36 0.09
N SER A 104 2.07 -35.33 0.70
CA SER A 104 1.90 -34.02 0.06
C SER A 104 3.24 -33.45 -0.39
N LYS A 105 3.31 -33.08 -1.67
CA LYS A 105 4.51 -32.45 -2.27
C LYS A 105 4.45 -30.92 -2.24
N SER A 106 3.38 -30.35 -1.71
CA SER A 106 3.26 -28.89 -1.56
C SER A 106 4.34 -28.38 -0.62
N HIS A 107 5.09 -27.37 -1.09
CA HIS A 107 6.14 -26.71 -0.33
C HIS A 107 6.19 -25.24 -0.71
N VAL A 108 6.78 -24.42 0.16
CA VAL A 108 7.11 -23.03 -0.17
C VAL A 108 8.46 -23.04 -0.87
N ALA A 109 8.53 -22.42 -2.05
CA ALA A 109 9.79 -22.09 -2.71
C ALA A 109 10.00 -20.58 -2.62
N HIS A 110 11.18 -20.18 -2.19
CA HIS A 110 11.59 -18.78 -2.08
C HIS A 110 13.04 -18.65 -2.56
N MET A 111 13.48 -17.42 -2.83
CA MET A 111 14.88 -17.16 -3.18
C MET A 111 15.80 -17.53 -2.02
N SER A 112 16.97 -18.09 -2.32
CA SER A 112 18.01 -18.39 -1.34
C SER A 112 18.98 -17.23 -1.09
N GLU A 113 19.07 -16.32 -2.06
CA GLU A 113 19.92 -15.12 -2.04
C GLU A 113 19.39 -14.10 -3.07
N GLY A 114 19.85 -12.85 -2.98
CA GLY A 114 19.55 -11.79 -3.97
C GLY A 114 18.16 -11.16 -3.85
N ASP A 115 17.42 -11.44 -2.78
CA ASP A 115 16.14 -10.81 -2.47
C ASP A 115 16.28 -9.68 -1.44
N PHE A 116 15.15 -9.07 -1.05
CA PHE A 116 15.13 -8.03 -0.03
C PHE A 116 15.67 -8.54 1.31
N TYR A 117 15.35 -9.77 1.71
CA TYR A 117 15.80 -10.34 2.98
C TYR A 117 17.33 -10.50 3.02
N GLY A 118 17.93 -11.06 1.97
CA GLY A 118 19.37 -11.29 1.90
C GLY A 118 20.22 -10.02 1.74
N SER A 119 19.62 -8.88 1.40
CA SER A 119 20.32 -7.62 1.11
C SER A 119 19.96 -6.46 2.04
N GLU A 120 19.08 -6.68 3.03
CA GLU A 120 18.62 -5.65 3.95
C GLU A 120 19.79 -5.04 4.74
N LYS A 121 19.77 -3.71 4.83
CA LYS A 121 20.60 -2.92 5.75
C LYS A 121 19.70 -1.96 6.51
N SER A 122 19.94 -1.84 7.81
CA SER A 122 19.16 -0.98 8.69
C SER A 122 20.08 -0.17 9.60
N VAL A 123 19.62 1.03 9.96
CA VAL A 123 20.31 1.96 10.86
C VAL A 123 19.25 2.69 11.67
N ILE A 124 19.56 2.96 12.94
CA ILE A 124 18.77 3.82 13.84
C ILE A 124 19.34 5.22 13.73
N ILE A 125 18.49 6.24 13.56
CA ILE A 125 18.94 7.60 13.31
C ILE A 125 19.02 8.36 14.64
N ASP A 126 20.19 8.89 15.00
CA ASP A 126 20.40 9.50 16.33
C ASP A 126 19.68 10.85 16.52
N SER A 127 19.41 11.57 15.44
CA SER A 127 18.78 12.90 15.46
C SER A 127 17.92 13.15 14.23
N ASP A 128 16.90 14.01 14.35
CA ASP A 128 16.12 14.47 13.21
C ASP A 128 17.03 14.93 12.06
N ASP A 129 16.76 14.47 10.84
CA ASP A 129 17.57 14.76 9.66
C ASP A 129 16.70 14.73 8.38
N THR A 130 17.26 15.17 7.26
CA THR A 130 16.64 15.10 5.93
C THR A 130 17.55 14.37 4.96
N LEU A 131 17.13 13.17 4.59
CA LEU A 131 17.89 12.28 3.72
C LEU A 131 17.55 12.49 2.24
N ARG A 132 18.49 12.11 1.38
CA ARG A 132 18.31 11.99 -0.07
C ARG A 132 18.66 10.57 -0.51
N ILE A 133 17.85 10.02 -1.40
CA ILE A 133 18.12 8.73 -2.06
C ILE A 133 18.61 9.02 -3.47
N GLU A 134 19.85 8.63 -3.74
CA GLU A 134 20.52 8.85 -5.02
C GLU A 134 21.08 7.56 -5.60
N HIS A 135 21.09 7.48 -6.93
CA HIS A 135 21.78 6.47 -7.69
C HIS A 135 23.04 7.08 -8.30
N VAL A 136 24.20 6.50 -8.00
CA VAL A 136 25.48 6.84 -8.61
C VAL A 136 25.80 5.73 -9.61
N ASP A 137 25.92 6.07 -10.89
CA ASP A 137 26.26 5.10 -11.93
C ASP A 137 27.77 4.76 -11.95
N GLN A 138 28.17 3.88 -12.86
CA GLN A 138 29.56 3.44 -12.99
C GLN A 138 30.52 4.55 -13.46
N ASP A 139 29.99 5.60 -14.10
CA ASP A 139 30.75 6.76 -14.58
C ASP A 139 30.79 7.88 -13.52
N GLY A 140 30.10 7.71 -12.39
CA GLY A 140 30.01 8.68 -11.31
C GLY A 140 28.90 9.72 -11.46
N ASN A 141 28.00 9.57 -12.45
CA ASN A 141 26.86 10.48 -12.59
C ASN A 141 25.83 10.21 -11.48
N VAL A 142 25.30 11.29 -10.91
CA VAL A 142 24.33 11.23 -9.80
C VAL A 142 22.92 11.49 -10.34
N THR A 143 22.02 10.54 -10.09
CA THR A 143 20.57 10.70 -10.29
C THR A 143 19.84 10.68 -8.96
N VAL A 144 19.13 11.76 -8.63
CA VAL A 144 18.33 11.82 -7.41
C VAL A 144 17.01 11.09 -7.64
N LEU A 145 16.78 10.01 -6.89
CA LEU A 145 15.57 9.18 -6.96
C LEU A 145 14.48 9.70 -6.02
N ARG A 146 14.89 10.20 -4.85
CA ARG A 146 14.01 10.87 -3.88
C ARG A 146 14.81 11.90 -3.11
N ASP A 147 14.24 13.09 -2.99
CA ASP A 147 14.80 14.17 -2.18
C ASP A 147 13.90 14.49 -1.00
N GLY A 148 14.45 15.13 0.04
CA GLY A 148 13.68 15.66 1.17
C GLY A 148 13.02 14.60 2.06
N LEU A 149 13.62 13.42 2.22
CA LEU A 149 13.08 12.39 3.12
C LEU A 149 13.39 12.76 4.57
N ALA A 150 12.44 13.40 5.23
CA ALA A 150 12.54 13.68 6.66
C ALA A 150 12.54 12.38 7.48
N VAL A 151 13.45 12.29 8.44
CA VAL A 151 13.55 11.25 9.45
C VAL A 151 13.60 11.88 10.85
N ILE A 152 13.22 11.12 11.87
CA ILE A 152 13.21 11.56 13.26
C ILE A 152 14.29 10.81 14.06
N ALA A 153 14.69 11.37 15.19
CA ALA A 153 15.52 10.68 16.17
C ALA A 153 14.84 9.39 16.69
N GLY A 154 15.59 8.29 16.71
CA GLY A 154 15.16 6.96 17.18
C GLY A 154 15.04 5.93 16.07
#